data_AF-A0A6N9Q1J7-F1
#
_entry.id   AF-A0A6N9Q1J7-F1
#
_cell.length_a   1.000
_cell.length_b   1.000
_cell.length_c   1.000
_cell.angle_alpha   90.00
_cell.angle_beta   90.00
_cell.angle_gamma   90.00
#
_symmetry.space_group_name_H-M   'P 1'
#
loop_
_entity.id
_entity.type
_entity.pdbx_description
1 polymer ?
#
loop_
_entity_poly.entity_id
_entity_poly.type
_entity_poly.pdbx_seq_one_letter_code
_entity_poly.pdbx_strand_id
1 'polypeptide(L)'
;MNAIGCHTTLCANSTTLDKVLFVAHKIEWDQTGTPPYIQHLLTQMEKSLEHDAFSYITYLWDQRNSLKVVHPWLADAYFELKETLKNHHDH
;
A
#
# COMPACT_ATOMS: atom_id res chain seq x y z
N MET A 1 -3.61 -17.32 6.88
CA MET A 1 -3.38 -17.99 5.57
C MET A 1 -4.49 -17.58 4.61
N ASN A 2 -4.24 -16.60 3.74
CA ASN A 2 -4.73 -16.63 2.36
C ASN A 2 -3.95 -15.60 1.53
N ALA A 3 -2.75 -15.97 1.07
CA ALA A 3 -1.92 -15.13 0.21
C ALA A 3 -2.71 -14.66 -1.03
N ILE A 4 -3.58 -15.54 -1.56
CA ILE A 4 -4.33 -15.33 -2.81
C ILE A 4 -5.32 -14.15 -2.75
N GLY A 5 -5.82 -13.76 -1.56
CA GLY A 5 -6.67 -12.57 -1.39
C GLY A 5 -5.93 -11.29 -1.04
N CYS A 6 -4.73 -11.42 -0.45
CA CYS A 6 -3.90 -10.29 -0.01
C CYS A 6 -3.16 -9.60 -1.16
N HIS A 7 -3.05 -10.23 -2.33
CA HIS A 7 -2.40 -9.65 -3.51
C HIS A 7 -3.14 -8.39 -4.02
N THR A 8 -4.45 -8.28 -3.78
CA THR A 8 -5.26 -7.10 -4.16
C THR A 8 -5.46 -6.09 -3.02
N THR A 9 -5.50 -6.55 -1.76
CA THR A 9 -5.72 -5.71 -0.58
C THR A 9 -4.80 -6.18 0.53
N LEU A 10 -3.76 -5.40 0.86
CA LEU A 10 -2.82 -5.72 1.93
C LEU A 10 -3.60 -5.93 3.26
N CYS A 11 -3.33 -7.02 3.96
CA CYS A 11 -3.92 -7.32 5.27
C CYS A 11 -2.95 -6.92 6.40
N ALA A 12 -3.49 -6.65 7.59
CA ALA A 12 -2.70 -6.36 8.79
C ALA A 12 -1.72 -7.50 9.14
N ASN A 13 -0.53 -7.19 9.67
CA ASN A 13 0.59 -8.12 9.89
C ASN A 13 1.14 -8.79 8.62
N SER A 14 1.07 -8.12 7.47
CA SER A 14 1.67 -8.62 6.22
C SER A 14 3.18 -8.83 6.35
N THR A 15 3.68 -9.96 5.85
CA THR A 15 5.12 -10.25 5.85
C THR A 15 5.84 -9.32 4.87
N THR A 16 7.16 -9.18 5.00
CA THR A 16 7.98 -8.43 4.02
C THR A 16 7.74 -8.93 2.59
N LEU A 17 7.57 -10.24 2.40
CA LEU A 17 7.28 -10.83 1.10
C LEU A 17 5.89 -10.42 0.56
N ASP A 18 4.88 -10.36 1.42
CA ASP A 18 3.54 -9.89 1.04
C ASP A 18 3.58 -8.41 0.60
N LYS A 19 4.38 -7.58 1.28
CA LYS A 19 4.59 -6.16 0.90
C LYS A 19 5.31 -6.05 -0.45
N VAL A 20 6.36 -6.83 -0.70
CA VAL A 20 7.07 -6.85 -1.99
C VAL A 20 6.12 -7.25 -3.12
N LEU A 21 5.35 -8.32 -2.91
CA LEU A 21 4.42 -8.81 -3.93
C LEU A 21 3.28 -7.81 -4.20
N PHE A 22 2.78 -7.16 -3.16
CA PHE A 22 1.79 -6.09 -3.27
C PHE A 22 2.31 -4.91 -4.10
N VAL A 23 3.51 -4.42 -3.78
CA VAL A 23 4.17 -3.32 -4.51
C VAL A 23 4.42 -3.71 -5.97
N ALA A 24 5.00 -4.88 -6.21
CA ALA A 24 5.29 -5.37 -7.56
C ALA A 24 4.02 -5.43 -8.43
N HIS A 25 2.91 -5.90 -7.86
CA HIS A 25 1.62 -5.94 -8.55
C HIS A 25 1.08 -4.54 -8.91
N LYS A 26 1.36 -3.51 -8.09
CA LYS A 26 0.94 -2.13 -8.39
C LYS A 26 1.84 -1.43 -9.41
N ILE A 27 3.08 -1.87 -9.54
CA ILE A 27 4.02 -1.43 -10.59
C ILE A 27 3.66 -2.06 -11.94
N GLU A 28 3.18 -3.30 -11.94
CA GLU A 28 2.88 -4.07 -13.17
C GLU A 28 1.71 -3.50 -14.01
N TRP A 29 1.00 -2.48 -13.51
CA TRP A 29 -0.05 -1.68 -14.19
C TRP A 29 -0.60 -2.29 -15.50
N ASP A 30 -1.73 -2.98 -15.37
CA ASP A 30 -2.39 -3.72 -16.45
C ASP A 30 -3.25 -2.85 -17.38
N GLN A 31 -3.36 -1.55 -17.10
CA GLN A 31 -4.17 -0.60 -17.87
C GLN A 31 -3.32 0.25 -18.83
N THR A 32 -3.96 0.85 -19.84
CA THR A 32 -3.28 1.79 -20.74
C THR A 32 -2.91 3.09 -20.02
N GLY A 33 -1.67 3.55 -20.21
CA GLY A 33 -1.15 4.79 -19.65
C GLY A 33 -0.20 4.56 -18.48
N THR A 34 0.16 5.63 -17.78
CA THR A 34 1.01 5.59 -16.60
C THR A 34 0.13 5.78 -15.36
N PRO A 35 0.22 4.92 -14.33
CA PRO A 35 -0.57 5.11 -13.12
C PRO A 35 -0.23 6.47 -12.51
N PRO A 36 -1.22 7.29 -12.12
CA PRO A 36 -0.98 8.61 -11.57
C PRO A 36 -0.17 8.59 -10.27
N TYR A 37 -0.09 7.42 -9.61
CA TYR A 37 0.66 7.21 -8.37
C TYR A 37 2.08 6.65 -8.58
N ILE A 38 2.47 6.18 -9.78
CA ILE A 38 3.72 5.40 -9.96
C ILE A 38 4.98 6.20 -9.64
N GLN A 39 5.06 7.47 -10.04
CA GLN A 39 6.24 8.30 -9.78
C GLN A 39 6.41 8.55 -8.28
N HIS A 40 5.30 8.79 -7.58
CA HIS A 40 5.32 9.04 -6.16
C HIS A 40 5.68 7.77 -5.37
N LEU A 41 5.14 6.63 -5.81
CA LEU A 41 5.43 5.29 -5.31
C LEU A 41 6.94 4.99 -5.45
N LEU A 42 7.47 5.00 -6.67
CA LEU A 42 8.91 4.77 -6.92
C LEU A 42 9.84 5.69 -6.09
N THR A 43 9.45 6.95 -5.87
CA THR A 43 10.21 7.89 -5.04
C THR A 43 10.18 7.53 -3.54
N GLN A 44 9.06 7.01 -3.02
CA GLN A 44 8.98 6.55 -1.63
C GLN A 44 9.66 5.19 -1.43
N MET A 45 9.69 4.35 -2.46
CA MET A 45 10.43 3.07 -2.46
C MET A 45 11.92 3.25 -2.20
N GLU A 46 12.52 4.36 -2.65
CA GLU A 46 13.91 4.70 -2.34
C GLU A 46 14.16 4.92 -0.84
N LYS A 47 13.13 5.26 -0.05
CA LYS A 47 13.24 5.41 1.40
C LYS A 47 13.11 4.07 2.12
N SER A 48 12.06 3.31 1.79
CA SER A 48 11.82 1.95 2.31
C SER A 48 10.59 1.35 1.64
N LEU A 49 10.47 0.03 1.71
CA LEU A 49 9.28 -0.70 1.23
C LEU A 49 8.01 -0.29 2.00
N GLU A 50 8.13 0.03 3.29
CA GLU A 50 7.03 0.50 4.13
C GLU A 50 6.50 1.88 3.71
N HIS A 51 7.39 2.82 3.37
CA HIS A 51 7.00 4.13 2.86
C HIS A 51 6.27 4.02 1.52
N ASP A 52 6.71 3.10 0.67
CA ASP A 52 6.09 2.83 -0.62
C ASP A 52 4.68 2.26 -0.48
N ALA A 53 4.54 1.19 0.32
CA ALA A 53 3.25 0.58 0.62
C ALA A 53 2.29 1.61 1.25
N PHE A 54 2.78 2.43 2.18
CA PHE A 54 1.97 3.48 2.81
C PHE A 54 1.54 4.57 1.83
N SER A 55 2.39 4.95 0.88
CA SER A 55 2.07 5.93 -0.16
C SER A 55 0.86 5.47 -1.00
N TYR A 56 0.88 4.21 -1.45
CA TYR A 56 -0.23 3.65 -2.21
C TYR A 56 -1.51 3.47 -1.37
N ILE A 57 -1.38 2.99 -0.12
CA ILE A 57 -2.53 2.84 0.79
C ILE A 57 -3.15 4.21 1.11
N THR A 58 -2.35 5.26 1.28
CA THR A 58 -2.83 6.64 1.49
C THR A 58 -3.57 7.15 0.26
N TYR A 59 -3.01 6.95 -0.94
CA TYR A 59 -3.68 7.30 -2.19
C TYR A 59 -5.07 6.63 -2.33
N LEU A 60 -5.18 5.34 -1.99
CA LEU A 60 -6.46 4.63 -1.97
C LEU A 60 -7.39 5.16 -0.86
N TRP A 61 -6.85 5.45 0.32
CA TRP A 61 -7.60 5.95 1.47
C TRP A 61 -8.19 7.34 1.22
N ASP A 62 -7.49 8.22 0.52
CA ASP A 62 -7.99 9.55 0.16
C ASP A 62 -9.14 9.46 -0.84
N GLN A 63 -9.11 8.45 -1.72
CA GLN A 63 -10.18 8.17 -2.67
C GLN A 63 -11.29 7.27 -2.13
N ARG A 64 -11.26 6.93 -0.83
CA ARG A 64 -12.22 5.99 -0.23
C ARG A 64 -13.68 6.39 -0.43
N ASN A 65 -13.98 7.69 -0.54
CA ASN A 65 -15.33 8.21 -0.80
C ASN A 65 -15.81 7.90 -2.24
N SER A 66 -14.89 7.70 -3.17
CA SER A 66 -15.15 7.31 -4.55
C SER A 66 -15.18 5.77 -4.73
N LEU A 67 -14.74 5.01 -3.72
CA LEU A 67 -14.81 3.56 -3.71
C LEU A 67 -16.22 3.11 -3.34
N LYS A 68 -16.78 2.17 -4.12
CA LYS A 68 -18.12 1.62 -3.85
C LYS A 68 -18.22 0.93 -2.48
N VAL A 69 -17.13 0.32 -2.03
CA VAL A 69 -17.00 -0.32 -0.72
C VAL A 69 -15.57 -0.14 -0.24
N VAL A 70 -15.40 0.32 0.99
CA VAL A 70 -14.11 0.37 1.67
C VAL A 70 -13.96 -0.91 2.48
N HIS A 71 -12.99 -1.74 2.14
CA HIS A 71 -12.74 -2.98 2.87
C HIS A 71 -12.10 -2.66 4.24
N PRO A 72 -12.52 -3.28 5.36
CA PRO A 72 -11.92 -3.06 6.68
C PRO A 72 -10.39 -3.22 6.69
N TRP A 73 -9.86 -4.17 5.93
CA TRP A 73 -8.40 -4.36 5.78
C TRP A 73 -7.66 -3.14 5.25
N LEU A 74 -8.29 -2.30 4.41
CA LEU A 74 -7.67 -1.05 3.95
C LEU A 74 -7.51 -0.06 5.10
N ALA A 75 -8.51 0.02 5.98
CA ALA A 75 -8.43 0.88 7.17
C ALA A 75 -7.36 0.38 8.13
N ASP A 76 -7.37 -0.93 8.43
CA ASP A 76 -6.40 -1.54 9.34
C ASP A 76 -4.96 -1.33 8.83
N ALA A 77 -4.72 -1.61 7.55
CA ALA A 77 -3.41 -1.40 6.93
C ALA A 77 -2.97 0.08 6.95
N TYR A 78 -3.90 1.02 6.71
CA TYR A 78 -3.60 2.44 6.78
C TYR A 78 -3.18 2.88 8.18
N PHE A 79 -3.93 2.47 9.22
CA PHE A 79 -3.60 2.84 10.59
C PHE A 79 -2.31 2.16 11.07
N GLU A 80 -2.12 0.87 10.79
CA GLU A 80 -0.89 0.12 11.15
C GLU A 80 0.36 0.74 10.53
N LEU A 81 0.34 1.04 9.23
CA LEU A 81 1.48 1.64 8.53
C LEU A 81 1.72 3.08 9.01
N LYS A 82 0.66 3.84 9.29
CA LYS A 82 0.78 5.20 9.82
C LYS A 82 1.44 5.22 11.20
N GLU A 83 1.11 4.29 12.08
CA GLU A 83 1.75 4.17 13.39
C GLU A 83 3.20 3.67 13.26
N THR A 84 3.44 2.65 12.43
CA THR A 84 4.78 2.12 12.18
C THR A 84 5.74 3.20 11.67
N LEU A 85 5.31 4.00 10.70
CA LEU A 85 6.15 5.06 10.13
C LEU A 85 6.35 6.26 11.06
N LYS A 86 5.40 6.57 11.94
CA LYS A 86 5.59 7.58 12.99
C LYS A 86 6.71 7.15 13.94
N ASN A 87 6.66 5.91 14.42
CA ASN A 87 7.65 5.39 15.37
C ASN A 87 9.07 5.29 14.78
N HIS A 88 9.21 5.22 13.45
CA HIS A 88 10.50 5.20 12.75
C HIS A 88 11.13 6.59 12.53
N HIS A 89 10.43 7.69 12.79
CA HIS A 89 10.95 9.06 12.66
C HIS A 89 11.43 9.67 13.99
N ASP A 90 11.16 8.99 15.12
CA ASP A 90 11.49 9.42 16.48
C ASP A 90 12.77 8.74 17.06
N HIS A 91 13.69 8.25 16.21
CA HIS A 91 14.97 7.68 16.64
C HIS A 91 16.16 8.21 15.84
#